data_AF-A0A1Y2C1R8-F1
#
_entry.id   AF-A0A1Y2C1R8-F1
#
_cell.length_a   1.000
_cell.length_b   1.000
_cell.length_c   1.000
_cell.angle_alpha   90.00
_cell.angle_beta   90.00
_cell.angle_gamma   90.00
#
_symmetry.space_group_name_H-M   'P 1'
#
loop_
_entity.id
_entity.type
_entity.pdbx_description
1 polymer ?
#
loop_
_entity_poly.entity_id
_entity_poly.type
_entity_poly.pdbx_seq_one_letter_code
_entity_poly.pdbx_strand_id
1 'polypeptide(L)'
;MLHHNVTTSKPNKSQSQRSKDMLWITSAPTNTLRVALALTPKDITKQDITRHSLATLETLFASTRVKPDRFIYALAGCLFDPKSPAPFGGTKTKPGYASFEGCSAKHLLEYIIREAQKVQWAFRQTKAIKLVVLSVNRVMELHFRGMKDEVDELMLKGMKKAGHCEWFGVVRVPEYLRHVDEVGGFVQFVEFVMPSSALKIEANGGVLGGGDGSSNGEEFGRLREDSITTNDSSDETQSNETLVGDSMDPDDMMGLSPPMLIEKQVDSIPNITV
;
A
#
# COMPACT_ATOMS: atom_id res chain seq x y z
N MET A 1 -70.33 -12.29 23.07
CA MET A 1 -69.09 -12.79 22.45
C MET A 1 -68.07 -11.66 22.49
N LEU A 2 -66.99 -11.86 23.26
CA LEU A 2 -66.00 -10.83 23.61
C LEU A 2 -64.94 -10.75 22.50
N HIS A 3 -64.78 -9.57 21.90
CA HIS A 3 -63.69 -9.28 20.97
C HIS A 3 -62.44 -8.85 21.75
N HIS A 4 -61.43 -9.73 21.80
CA HIS A 4 -60.10 -9.40 22.33
C HIS A 4 -59.29 -8.66 21.27
N ASN A 5 -59.03 -7.37 21.51
CA ASN A 5 -58.07 -6.59 20.75
C ASN A 5 -56.65 -6.92 21.24
N VAL A 6 -55.89 -7.66 20.44
CA VAL A 6 -54.47 -7.93 20.66
C VAL A 6 -53.67 -6.73 20.17
N THR A 7 -53.18 -5.91 21.10
CA THR A 7 -52.27 -4.80 20.79
C THR A 7 -50.84 -5.33 20.72
N THR A 8 -50.29 -5.46 19.51
CA THR A 8 -48.90 -5.86 19.29
C THR A 8 -47.97 -4.67 19.51
N SER A 9 -47.36 -4.61 20.70
CA SER A 9 -46.31 -3.64 21.02
C SER A 9 -45.05 -3.94 20.20
N LYS A 10 -44.64 -3.01 19.33
CA LYS A 10 -43.37 -3.09 18.60
C LYS A 10 -42.19 -2.96 19.59
N PRO A 11 -41.17 -3.84 19.52
CA PRO A 11 -39.98 -3.73 20.35
C PRO A 11 -39.16 -2.50 19.93
N ASN A 12 -38.98 -1.60 20.87
CA ASN A 12 -38.15 -0.41 20.74
C ASN A 12 -36.69 -0.85 20.62
N LYS A 13 -36.13 -0.82 19.40
CA LYS A 13 -34.69 -1.00 19.18
C LYS A 13 -33.97 0.23 19.73
N SER A 14 -33.64 0.20 21.02
CA SER A 14 -32.65 1.07 21.62
C SER A 14 -31.31 0.78 20.93
N GLN A 15 -31.02 1.56 19.88
CA GLN A 15 -29.68 1.65 19.31
C GLN A 15 -28.76 2.15 20.43
N SER A 16 -28.15 1.21 21.13
CA SER A 16 -26.96 1.42 21.95
C SER A 16 -25.95 2.13 21.06
N GLN A 17 -25.83 3.43 21.28
CA GLN A 17 -24.92 4.33 20.60
C GLN A 17 -23.52 3.94 21.07
N ARG A 18 -22.98 2.85 20.49
CA ARG A 18 -21.62 2.38 20.78
C ARG A 18 -20.68 3.51 20.40
N SER A 19 -20.19 4.23 21.41
CA SER A 19 -19.07 5.15 21.27
C SER A 19 -17.95 4.38 20.62
N LYS A 20 -17.73 4.61 19.33
CA LYS A 20 -16.75 3.85 18.57
C LYS A 20 -15.38 4.21 19.11
N ASP A 21 -14.73 3.24 19.73
CA ASP A 21 -13.48 3.50 20.43
C ASP A 21 -12.42 4.04 19.47
N MET A 22 -11.76 5.11 19.92
CA MET A 22 -10.67 5.74 19.20
C MET A 22 -9.39 4.95 19.44
N LEU A 23 -8.64 4.73 18.38
CA LEU A 23 -7.38 3.99 18.40
C LEU A 23 -6.20 4.94 18.20
N TRP A 24 -5.07 4.59 18.80
CA TRP A 24 -3.78 5.25 18.61
C TRP A 24 -2.65 4.23 18.52
N ILE A 25 -1.51 4.65 17.97
CA ILE A 25 -0.35 3.80 17.73
C ILE A 25 0.53 3.81 18.99
N THR A 26 0.90 2.62 19.45
CA THR A 26 1.84 2.39 20.56
C THR A 26 2.83 1.30 20.18
N SER A 27 3.96 1.20 20.88
CA SER A 27 4.83 0.03 20.80
C SER A 27 4.07 -1.23 21.21
N ALA A 28 4.32 -2.35 20.52
CA ALA A 28 3.71 -3.63 20.87
C ALA A 28 4.34 -4.18 22.16
N PRO A 29 3.54 -4.71 23.11
CA PRO A 29 4.03 -5.11 24.43
C PRO A 29 4.94 -6.34 24.41
N THR A 30 4.80 -7.21 23.40
CA THR A 30 5.55 -8.48 23.29
C THR A 30 6.73 -8.40 22.33
N ASN A 31 6.79 -7.37 21.49
CA ASN A 31 7.83 -7.22 20.49
C ASN A 31 8.08 -5.73 20.23
N THR A 32 9.23 -5.24 20.73
CA THR A 32 9.64 -3.84 20.62
C THR A 32 9.90 -3.40 19.17
N LEU A 33 10.06 -4.33 18.24
CA LEU A 33 10.24 -4.09 16.81
C LEU A 33 8.91 -4.01 16.04
N ARG A 34 7.79 -3.96 16.76
CA ARG A 34 6.44 -3.85 16.19
C ARG A 34 5.64 -2.77 16.90
N VAL A 35 4.64 -2.26 16.19
CA VAL A 35 3.61 -1.38 16.73
C VAL A 35 2.27 -2.11 16.86
N ALA A 36 1.46 -1.63 17.77
CA ALA A 36 0.10 -2.08 18.01
C ALA A 36 -0.86 -0.89 18.08
N LEU A 37 -2.16 -1.19 17.99
CA LEU A 37 -3.20 -0.23 18.29
C LEU A 37 -3.66 -0.41 19.73
N ALA A 38 -3.76 0.70 20.46
CA ALA A 38 -4.37 0.75 21.78
C ALA A 38 -5.65 1.59 21.75
N LEU A 39 -6.49 1.44 22.76
CA LEU A 39 -7.62 2.32 23.00
C LEU A 39 -7.10 3.66 23.52
N THR A 40 -7.72 4.74 23.05
CA THR A 40 -7.38 6.11 23.45
C THR A 40 -7.93 6.38 24.86
N PRO A 41 -7.09 6.80 25.83
CA PRO A 41 -7.56 7.27 27.14
C PRO A 41 -8.55 8.45 26.98
N LYS A 42 -9.48 8.63 27.92
CA LYS A 42 -10.49 9.70 27.82
C LYS A 42 -9.90 11.10 27.93
N ASP A 43 -8.76 11.23 28.59
CA ASP A 43 -8.19 12.53 28.99
C ASP A 43 -7.07 13.03 28.06
N ILE A 44 -6.76 12.29 26.99
CA ILE A 44 -5.67 12.66 26.08
C ILE A 44 -6.17 13.51 24.91
N THR A 45 -5.42 14.55 24.57
CA THR A 45 -5.76 15.45 23.45
C THR A 45 -5.45 14.81 22.10
N LYS A 46 -6.08 15.32 21.03
CA LYS A 46 -5.78 14.87 19.66
C LYS A 46 -4.30 15.07 19.32
N GLN A 47 -3.77 16.23 19.70
CA GLN A 47 -2.38 16.62 19.45
C GLN A 47 -1.40 15.70 20.18
N ASP A 48 -1.70 15.31 21.42
CA ASP A 48 -0.86 14.37 22.17
C ASP A 48 -0.87 12.98 21.54
N ILE A 49 -2.02 12.50 21.06
CA ILE A 49 -2.10 11.24 20.35
C ILE A 49 -1.28 11.27 19.05
N THR A 50 -1.36 12.36 18.28
CA THR A 50 -0.53 12.56 17.07
C THR A 50 0.95 12.53 17.43
N ARG A 51 1.36 13.36 18.40
CA ARG A 51 2.75 13.48 18.85
C ARG A 51 3.31 12.15 19.35
N HIS A 52 2.55 11.42 20.16
CA HIS A 52 2.97 10.11 20.68
C HIS A 52 3.09 9.06 19.56
N SER A 53 2.13 9.03 18.63
CA SER A 53 2.18 8.12 17.49
C SER A 53 3.40 8.39 16.61
N LEU A 54 3.73 9.67 16.37
CA LEU A 54 4.94 10.06 15.62
C LEU A 54 6.21 9.63 16.35
N ALA A 55 6.35 10.00 17.63
CA ALA A 55 7.53 9.63 18.42
C ALA A 55 7.74 8.11 18.49
N THR A 56 6.65 7.34 18.59
CA THR A 56 6.69 5.86 18.59
C THR A 56 7.28 5.33 17.29
N LEU A 57 6.81 5.84 16.14
CA LEU A 57 7.28 5.39 14.82
C LEU A 57 8.70 5.87 14.53
N GLU A 58 9.04 7.11 14.87
CA GLU A 58 10.40 7.64 14.74
C GLU A 58 11.39 6.82 15.58
N THR A 59 11.03 6.49 16.82
CA THR A 59 11.86 5.66 17.71
C THR A 59 12.04 4.25 17.14
N LEU A 60 10.97 3.64 16.65
CA LEU A 60 11.02 2.31 16.02
C LEU A 60 11.91 2.31 14.77
N PHE A 61 11.76 3.29 13.89
CA PHE A 61 12.57 3.37 12.68
C PHE A 61 14.04 3.66 13.00
N ALA A 62 14.31 4.48 14.02
CA ALA A 62 15.64 4.77 14.51
C ALA A 62 16.30 3.60 15.28
N SER A 63 15.56 2.55 15.65
CA SER A 63 16.11 1.39 16.35
C SER A 63 16.83 0.40 15.43
N THR A 64 16.97 0.74 14.14
CA THR A 64 17.61 -0.09 13.11
C THR A 64 18.92 0.55 12.66
N ARG A 65 19.71 -0.16 11.85
CA ARG A 65 20.95 0.39 11.28
C ARG A 65 20.73 1.25 10.04
N VAL A 66 19.54 1.20 9.43
CA VAL A 66 19.20 1.98 8.25
C VAL A 66 18.62 3.34 8.62
N LYS A 67 18.67 4.30 7.69
CA LYS A 67 18.06 5.62 7.90
C LYS A 67 16.53 5.51 8.02
N PRO A 68 15.89 6.17 9.00
CA PRO A 68 14.44 6.13 9.18
C PRO A 68 13.63 6.49 7.92
N ASP A 69 14.15 7.43 7.12
CA ASP A 69 13.56 7.88 5.85
C ASP A 69 13.24 6.71 4.91
N ARG A 70 14.07 5.66 4.88
CA ARG A 70 13.85 4.45 4.07
C ARG A 70 12.50 3.81 4.40
N PHE A 71 12.20 3.66 5.69
CA PHE A 71 10.94 3.06 6.14
C PHE A 71 9.75 3.99 5.98
N ILE A 72 9.96 5.30 6.11
CA ILE A 72 8.88 6.27 5.88
C ILE A 72 8.43 6.22 4.41
N TYR A 73 9.38 6.16 3.47
CA TYR A 73 9.05 5.98 2.06
C TYR A 73 8.43 4.61 1.77
N ALA A 74 8.98 3.52 2.34
CA ALA A 74 8.39 2.19 2.16
C ALA A 74 6.95 2.11 2.71
N LEU A 75 6.69 2.76 3.86
CA LEU A 75 5.36 2.92 4.43
C LEU A 75 4.42 3.65 3.45
N ALA A 76 4.85 4.79 2.88
CA ALA A 76 4.06 5.50 1.87
C ALA A 76 3.78 4.62 0.64
N GLY A 77 4.75 3.82 0.19
CA GLY A 77 4.59 2.86 -0.90
C GLY A 77 3.50 1.80 -0.65
N CYS A 78 3.35 1.37 0.60
CA CYS A 78 2.25 0.50 1.05
C CYS A 78 0.91 1.24 1.11
N LEU A 79 0.89 2.46 1.64
CA LEU A 79 -0.34 3.19 1.93
C LEU A 79 -0.99 3.79 0.70
N PHE A 80 -0.21 4.37 -0.20
CA PHE A 80 -0.69 5.24 -1.28
C PHE A 80 -1.22 4.44 -2.49
N ASP A 81 -2.02 3.41 -2.26
CA ASP A 81 -2.61 2.57 -3.28
C ASP A 81 -4.04 3.01 -3.63
N PRO A 82 -4.49 2.96 -4.89
CA PRO A 82 -5.88 3.28 -5.24
C PRO A 82 -6.92 2.51 -4.42
N LYS A 83 -6.61 1.28 -3.99
CA LYS A 83 -7.50 0.44 -3.18
C LYS A 83 -7.41 0.70 -1.68
N SER A 84 -6.48 1.54 -1.22
CA SER A 84 -6.39 1.91 0.20
C SER A 84 -7.63 2.69 0.66
N PRO A 85 -7.99 2.63 1.96
CA PRO A 85 -9.02 3.48 2.51
C PRO A 85 -8.61 4.96 2.42
N ALA A 86 -9.60 5.85 2.40
CA ALA A 86 -9.36 7.26 2.66
C ALA A 86 -8.60 7.42 4.00
N PRO A 87 -7.59 8.29 4.09
CA PRO A 87 -7.23 9.33 3.12
C PRO A 87 -6.13 8.91 2.12
N PHE A 88 -5.75 7.63 2.07
CA PHE A 88 -4.57 7.21 1.31
C PHE A 88 -4.88 6.71 -0.11
N GLY A 89 -6.05 6.10 -0.30
CA GLY A 89 -6.51 5.68 -1.62
C GLY A 89 -7.32 6.75 -2.36
N GLY A 90 -7.83 6.38 -3.52
CA GLY A 90 -8.52 7.31 -4.42
C GLY A 90 -8.37 6.89 -5.87
N THR A 91 -9.00 7.64 -6.77
CA THR A 91 -8.85 7.38 -8.21
C THR A 91 -7.46 7.81 -8.68
N LYS A 92 -7.06 7.36 -9.87
CA LYS A 92 -5.78 7.77 -10.47
C LYS A 92 -5.68 9.29 -10.68
N THR A 93 -6.80 9.95 -10.94
CA THR A 93 -6.88 11.40 -11.18
C THR A 93 -6.99 12.23 -9.90
N LYS A 94 -7.45 11.63 -8.81
CA LYS A 94 -7.59 12.28 -7.49
C LYS A 94 -7.13 11.30 -6.39
N PRO A 95 -5.82 11.01 -6.31
CA PRO A 95 -5.31 10.17 -5.24
C PRO A 95 -5.50 10.86 -3.89
N GLY A 96 -5.79 10.12 -2.83
CA GLY A 96 -6.04 10.71 -1.51
C GLY A 96 -4.82 11.41 -0.90
N TYR A 97 -3.60 11.09 -1.37
CA TYR A 97 -2.37 11.76 -1.00
C TYR A 97 -2.04 12.98 -1.87
N ALA A 98 -2.96 13.43 -2.75
CA ALA A 98 -2.74 14.60 -3.60
C ALA A 98 -2.56 15.92 -2.81
N SER A 99 -3.05 15.98 -1.56
CA SER A 99 -2.92 17.15 -0.69
C SER A 99 -1.60 17.18 0.10
N PHE A 100 -0.69 16.23 -0.15
CA PHE A 100 0.64 16.24 0.44
C PHE A 100 1.56 17.18 -0.35
N GLU A 101 2.07 18.22 0.32
CA GLU A 101 2.97 19.24 -0.25
C GLU A 101 4.33 19.31 0.48
N GLY A 102 4.64 18.33 1.33
CA GLY A 102 5.89 18.29 2.08
C GLY A 102 7.09 18.00 1.19
N CYS A 103 8.27 18.49 1.57
CA CYS A 103 9.53 18.26 0.86
C CYS A 103 10.50 17.29 1.56
N SER A 104 10.07 16.62 2.64
CA SER A 104 10.93 15.75 3.45
C SER A 104 10.19 14.49 3.90
N ALA A 105 10.94 13.42 4.16
CA ALA A 105 10.38 12.18 4.72
C ALA A 105 9.67 12.44 6.06
N LYS A 106 10.22 13.33 6.91
CA LYS A 106 9.56 13.72 8.16
C LYS A 106 8.18 14.34 7.94
N HIS A 107 8.05 15.29 7.01
CA HIS A 107 6.75 15.87 6.66
C HIS A 107 5.77 14.82 6.13
N LEU A 108 6.28 13.82 5.39
CA LEU A 108 5.47 12.71 4.89
C LEU A 108 4.93 11.83 6.02
N LEU A 109 5.75 11.51 7.03
CA LEU A 109 5.30 10.76 8.21
C LEU A 109 4.26 11.55 9.00
N GLU A 110 4.49 12.84 9.23
CA GLU A 110 3.54 13.75 9.89
C GLU A 110 2.20 13.79 9.15
N TYR A 111 2.23 13.92 7.82
CA TYR A 111 1.04 13.89 6.97
C TYR A 111 0.26 12.58 7.12
N ILE A 112 0.95 11.43 7.02
CA ILE A 112 0.33 10.10 7.10
C ILE A 112 -0.44 9.93 8.42
N ILE A 113 0.20 10.27 9.54
CA ILE A 113 -0.42 10.12 10.87
C ILE A 113 -1.54 11.13 11.05
N ARG A 114 -1.32 12.40 10.70
CA ARG A 114 -2.32 13.46 10.85
C ARG A 114 -3.59 13.15 10.06
N GLU A 115 -3.48 12.74 8.80
CA GLU A 115 -4.65 12.47 7.96
C GLU A 115 -5.38 11.17 8.39
N ALA A 116 -4.65 10.10 8.74
CA ALA A 116 -5.30 8.88 9.27
C ALA A 116 -6.10 9.18 10.54
N GLN A 117 -5.54 9.99 11.43
CA GLN A 117 -6.19 10.44 12.64
C GLN A 117 -7.38 11.34 12.31
N LYS A 118 -7.21 12.38 11.50
CA LYS A 118 -8.31 13.25 11.06
C LYS A 118 -9.53 12.46 10.56
N VAL A 119 -9.33 11.45 9.70
CA VAL A 119 -10.41 10.59 9.20
C VAL A 119 -11.09 9.81 10.33
N GLN A 120 -10.32 9.26 11.27
CA GLN A 120 -10.88 8.54 12.40
C GLN A 120 -11.71 9.44 13.32
N TRP A 121 -11.30 10.69 13.55
CA TRP A 121 -12.05 11.61 14.39
C TRP A 121 -13.30 12.17 13.69
N ALA A 122 -13.16 12.61 12.44
CA ALA A 122 -14.24 13.21 11.68
C ALA A 122 -15.32 12.19 11.31
N PHE A 123 -14.91 10.99 10.86
CA PHE A 123 -15.82 10.00 10.28
C PHE A 123 -15.98 8.73 11.12
N ARG A 124 -15.33 8.63 12.28
CA ARG A 124 -15.35 7.43 13.15
C ARG A 124 -14.93 6.17 12.38
N GLN A 125 -13.93 6.29 11.52
CA GLN A 125 -13.39 5.19 10.73
C GLN A 125 -11.98 4.84 11.17
N THR A 126 -11.76 3.59 11.60
CA THR A 126 -10.45 3.11 12.03
C THR A 126 -9.65 2.43 10.91
N LYS A 127 -10.19 2.38 9.68
CA LYS A 127 -9.58 1.61 8.57
C LYS A 127 -8.20 2.16 8.21
N ALA A 128 -8.05 3.48 8.13
CA ALA A 128 -6.80 4.15 7.82
C ALA A 128 -5.71 3.86 8.86
N ILE A 129 -5.98 4.08 10.16
CA ILE A 129 -4.97 3.85 11.21
C ILE A 129 -4.59 2.37 11.32
N LYS A 130 -5.55 1.45 11.11
CA LYS A 130 -5.29 0.01 11.04
C LYS A 130 -4.34 -0.33 9.90
N LEU A 131 -4.57 0.26 8.74
CA LEU A 131 -3.68 0.07 7.60
C LEU A 131 -2.27 0.63 7.88
N VAL A 132 -2.14 1.78 8.55
CA VAL A 132 -0.82 2.32 8.97
C VAL A 132 -0.07 1.29 9.82
N VAL A 133 -0.68 0.78 10.89
CA VAL A 133 -0.02 -0.19 11.78
C VAL A 133 0.34 -1.49 11.06
N LEU A 134 -0.56 -2.02 10.22
CA LEU A 134 -0.27 -3.20 9.41
C LEU A 134 0.89 -2.96 8.43
N SER A 135 0.93 -1.79 7.80
CA SER A 135 1.98 -1.44 6.82
C SER A 135 3.33 -1.23 7.49
N VAL A 136 3.38 -0.57 8.65
CA VAL A 136 4.61 -0.41 9.44
C VAL A 136 5.15 -1.79 9.82
N ASN A 137 4.31 -2.63 10.43
CA ASN A 137 4.74 -3.96 10.85
C ASN A 137 5.21 -4.82 9.68
N ARG A 138 4.57 -4.71 8.51
CA ARG A 138 5.00 -5.38 7.28
C ARG A 138 6.37 -4.89 6.83
N VAL A 139 6.58 -3.59 6.75
CA VAL A 139 7.88 -3.01 6.33
C VAL A 139 9.01 -3.46 7.26
N MET A 140 8.78 -3.42 8.58
CA MET A 140 9.77 -3.92 9.55
C MET A 140 10.03 -5.42 9.37
N GLU A 141 9.00 -6.22 9.16
CA GLU A 141 9.14 -7.66 8.92
C GLU A 141 9.94 -7.98 7.66
N LEU A 142 9.70 -7.25 6.55
CA LEU A 142 10.48 -7.39 5.32
C LEU A 142 11.96 -7.04 5.54
N HIS A 143 12.22 -5.95 6.28
CA HIS A 143 13.59 -5.52 6.63
C HIS A 143 14.34 -6.60 7.41
N PHE A 144 13.75 -7.10 8.49
CA PHE A 144 14.40 -8.11 9.34
C PHE A 144 14.52 -9.50 8.67
N ARG A 145 13.73 -9.78 7.63
CA ARG A 145 13.88 -10.97 6.79
C ARG A 145 14.97 -10.84 5.71
N GLY A 146 15.56 -9.66 5.55
CA GLY A 146 16.52 -9.41 4.48
C GLY A 146 15.87 -9.34 3.09
N MET A 147 14.56 -9.10 2.99
CA MET A 147 13.83 -8.94 1.73
C MET A 147 14.08 -7.55 1.14
N LYS A 148 15.35 -7.26 0.85
CA LYS A 148 15.84 -5.94 0.44
C LYS A 148 15.08 -5.40 -0.77
N ASP A 149 14.90 -6.21 -1.80
CA ASP A 149 14.33 -5.75 -3.08
C ASP A 149 12.86 -5.36 -2.94
N GLU A 150 12.11 -6.05 -2.07
CA GLU A 150 10.72 -5.69 -1.75
C GLU A 150 10.64 -4.37 -0.99
N VAL A 151 11.57 -4.13 -0.05
CA VAL A 151 11.65 -2.85 0.67
C VAL A 151 12.08 -1.73 -0.27
N ASP A 152 13.04 -1.97 -1.18
CA ASP A 152 13.49 -1.01 -2.18
C ASP A 152 12.35 -0.63 -3.14
N GLU A 153 11.58 -1.60 -3.63
CA GLU A 153 10.43 -1.36 -4.49
C GLU A 153 9.38 -0.48 -3.78
N LEU A 154 9.02 -0.83 -2.54
CA LEU A 154 8.08 -0.06 -1.73
C LEU A 154 8.60 1.37 -1.47
N MET A 155 9.88 1.49 -1.14
CA MET A 155 10.53 2.78 -0.88
C MET A 155 10.49 3.67 -2.13
N LEU A 156 10.92 3.17 -3.29
CA LEU A 156 10.93 3.91 -4.55
C LEU A 156 9.50 4.30 -4.97
N LYS A 157 8.53 3.38 -4.81
CA LYS A 157 7.11 3.67 -5.05
C LYS A 157 6.60 4.80 -4.13
N GLY A 158 6.99 4.79 -2.86
CA GLY A 158 6.64 5.84 -1.90
C GLY A 158 7.26 7.19 -2.25
N MET A 159 8.55 7.22 -2.61
CA MET A 159 9.24 8.44 -3.04
C MET A 159 8.56 9.09 -4.26
N LYS A 160 8.22 8.28 -5.28
CA LYS A 160 7.52 8.75 -6.48
C LYS A 160 6.17 9.34 -6.14
N LYS A 161 5.39 8.65 -5.30
CA LYS A 161 4.04 9.11 -4.91
C LYS A 161 4.04 10.32 -3.99
N ALA A 162 5.10 10.50 -3.21
CA ALA A 162 5.33 11.71 -2.42
C ALA A 162 5.86 12.90 -3.26
N GLY A 163 6.19 12.69 -4.54
CA GLY A 163 6.77 13.72 -5.39
C GLY A 163 8.23 14.07 -5.04
N HIS A 164 8.92 13.21 -4.28
CA HIS A 164 10.31 13.44 -3.86
C HIS A 164 11.34 12.88 -4.86
N CYS A 165 10.88 12.26 -5.95
CA CYS A 165 11.69 11.91 -7.10
C CYS A 165 10.85 11.93 -8.37
N GLU A 166 11.52 11.88 -9.52
CA GLU A 166 10.85 11.90 -10.82
C GLU A 166 9.92 10.68 -10.99
N TRP A 167 8.73 10.95 -11.51
CA TRP A 167 7.73 9.92 -11.75
C TRP A 167 8.17 8.96 -12.86
N PHE A 168 8.71 9.53 -13.93
CA PHE A 168 9.18 8.82 -15.12
C PHE A 168 10.71 8.64 -15.07
N GLY A 169 11.20 7.60 -15.74
CA GLY A 169 12.62 7.30 -15.81
C GLY A 169 13.13 6.31 -14.75
N VAL A 170 14.42 5.99 -14.89
CA VAL A 170 15.13 5.06 -14.00
C VAL A 170 15.55 5.82 -12.74
N VAL A 171 14.89 5.52 -11.62
CA VAL A 171 15.26 6.05 -10.31
C VAL A 171 16.14 5.03 -9.60
N ARG A 172 17.34 5.44 -9.20
CA ARG A 172 18.24 4.62 -8.37
C ARG A 172 18.01 4.94 -6.90
N VAL A 173 18.18 3.94 -6.05
CA VAL A 173 18.17 4.12 -4.59
C VAL A 173 19.33 5.04 -4.19
N PRO A 174 19.06 6.19 -3.55
CA PRO A 174 20.11 7.08 -3.06
C PRO A 174 21.03 6.37 -2.07
N GLU A 175 22.32 6.73 -2.06
CA GLU A 175 23.33 6.05 -1.23
C GLU A 175 22.96 6.04 0.26
N TYR A 176 22.49 7.18 0.78
CA TYR A 176 22.08 7.30 2.18
C TYR A 176 20.82 6.48 2.55
N LEU A 177 20.08 5.97 1.57
CA LEU A 177 18.89 5.13 1.75
C LEU A 177 19.16 3.66 1.45
N ARG A 178 20.39 3.26 1.16
CA ARG A 178 20.70 1.85 0.90
C ARG A 178 20.39 0.99 2.11
N HIS A 179 20.00 -0.24 1.82
CA HIS A 179 19.79 -1.27 2.81
C HIS A 179 21.09 -1.59 3.55
N VAL A 180 20.98 -1.83 4.85
CA VAL A 180 22.06 -2.29 5.71
C VAL A 180 21.48 -3.42 6.55
N ASP A 181 22.09 -4.61 6.47
CA ASP A 181 21.63 -5.76 7.23
C ASP A 181 21.82 -5.55 8.74
N GLU A 182 20.91 -6.12 9.52
CA GLU A 182 20.98 -6.12 10.98
C GLU A 182 21.92 -7.25 11.43
N VAL A 183 22.98 -6.92 12.18
CA VAL A 183 23.94 -7.93 12.67
C VAL A 183 23.24 -8.79 13.72
N GLY A 184 23.15 -10.10 13.49
CA GLY A 184 22.45 -11.03 14.38
C GLY A 184 20.97 -11.25 14.03
N GLY A 185 20.48 -10.72 12.91
CA GLY A 185 19.21 -11.16 12.34
C GLY A 185 19.30 -12.64 11.99
N PHE A 186 18.34 -13.45 12.46
CA PHE A 186 18.20 -14.84 12.06
C PHE A 186 17.84 -14.89 10.57
N VAL A 187 18.86 -14.80 9.71
CA VAL A 187 18.72 -15.21 8.32
C VAL A 187 18.58 -16.73 8.39
N GLN A 188 17.35 -17.22 8.25
CA GLN A 188 17.13 -18.64 7.98
C GLN A 188 17.67 -18.87 6.57
N PHE A 189 18.98 -19.14 6.47
CA PHE A 189 19.60 -19.53 5.22
C PHE A 189 18.89 -20.79 4.74
N VAL A 190 18.08 -20.66 3.69
CA VAL A 190 17.69 -21.81 2.89
C VAL A 190 18.89 -22.07 2.00
N GLU A 191 19.77 -22.97 2.46
CA GLU A 191 20.86 -23.46 1.64
C GLU A 191 20.26 -24.17 0.43
N PHE A 192 20.24 -23.49 -0.71
CA PHE A 192 19.86 -24.08 -1.98
C PHE A 192 21.01 -24.97 -2.44
N VAL A 193 21.06 -26.20 -1.92
CA VAL A 193 21.92 -27.25 -2.47
C VAL A 193 21.38 -27.54 -3.86
N MET A 194 22.05 -27.02 -4.89
CA MET A 194 21.81 -27.47 -6.26
C MET A 194 22.02 -28.99 -6.28
N PRO A 195 21.00 -29.79 -6.63
CA PRO A 195 21.26 -31.19 -6.93
C PRO A 195 22.19 -31.20 -8.14
N SER A 196 23.45 -31.51 -7.89
CA SER A 196 24.45 -31.69 -8.93
C SER A 196 24.01 -32.92 -9.71
N SER A 197 23.27 -32.69 -10.79
CA SER A 197 22.96 -33.70 -11.79
C SER A 197 24.29 -34.11 -12.42
N ALA A 198 24.94 -35.10 -11.82
CA ALA A 198 26.11 -35.74 -12.37
C ALA A 198 25.78 -36.21 -13.79
N LEU A 199 26.35 -35.53 -14.78
CA LEU A 199 26.42 -35.95 -16.16
C LEU A 199 27.10 -37.33 -16.21
N LYS A 200 26.28 -38.38 -16.24
CA LYS A 200 26.71 -39.73 -16.57
C LYS A 200 26.89 -39.79 -18.09
N ILE A 201 28.06 -39.35 -18.56
CA ILE A 201 28.52 -39.61 -19.92
C ILE A 201 28.95 -41.08 -19.95
N GLU A 202 28.04 -41.98 -20.32
CA GLU A 202 28.41 -43.32 -20.78
C GLU A 202 28.45 -43.30 -22.30
N ALA A 203 29.66 -43.15 -22.83
CA ALA A 203 29.98 -43.45 -24.21
C ALA A 203 30.59 -44.86 -24.26
N ASN A 204 29.86 -45.84 -24.81
CA ASN A 204 30.40 -46.76 -25.83
C ASN A 204 29.37 -47.79 -26.33
N GLY A 205 29.22 -47.85 -27.67
CA GLY A 205 29.32 -49.14 -28.37
C GLY A 205 28.04 -49.78 -28.94
N GLY A 206 27.56 -49.28 -30.07
CA GLY A 206 27.43 -50.06 -31.32
C GLY A 206 26.28 -51.07 -31.54
N VAL A 207 25.83 -51.11 -32.81
CA VAL A 207 25.25 -52.21 -33.61
C VAL A 207 23.81 -52.00 -34.13
N LEU A 208 23.75 -51.50 -35.38
CA LEU A 208 23.02 -51.94 -36.59
C LEU A 208 21.63 -52.63 -36.51
N GLY A 209 20.72 -52.11 -37.35
CA GLY A 209 19.51 -52.77 -37.90
C GLY A 209 18.33 -51.79 -37.89
N GLY A 210 17.80 -51.25 -38.99
CA GLY A 210 17.49 -51.86 -40.28
C GLY A 210 16.02 -52.29 -40.27
N GLY A 211 15.11 -51.45 -40.79
CA GLY A 211 13.68 -51.77 -40.87
C GLY A 211 12.81 -50.63 -41.38
N ASP A 212 12.63 -50.60 -42.70
CA ASP A 212 11.53 -49.91 -43.40
C ASP A 212 10.17 -50.45 -42.93
N GLY A 213 9.17 -49.57 -42.81
CA GLY A 213 7.82 -49.96 -42.41
C GLY A 213 6.81 -48.82 -42.58
N SER A 214 6.26 -48.73 -43.78
CA SER A 214 5.21 -47.81 -44.19
C SER A 214 3.84 -48.17 -43.58
N SER A 215 2.97 -47.14 -43.52
CA SER A 215 1.51 -47.20 -43.66
C SER A 215 0.60 -47.29 -42.41
N ASN A 216 -0.32 -46.31 -42.40
CA ASN A 216 -1.74 -46.36 -42.07
C ASN A 216 -2.21 -46.49 -40.62
N GLY A 217 -3.05 -45.51 -40.25
CA GLY A 217 -4.40 -45.83 -39.83
C GLY A 217 -4.77 -45.51 -38.38
N GLU A 218 -5.95 -44.90 -38.26
CA GLU A 218 -6.92 -45.08 -37.17
C GLU A 218 -6.82 -44.16 -35.94
N GLU A 219 -7.62 -43.08 -36.02
CA GLU A 219 -8.91 -43.03 -35.32
C GLU A 219 -8.94 -43.43 -33.85
N PHE A 220 -8.83 -42.45 -32.95
CA PHE A 220 -9.45 -42.41 -31.62
C PHE A 220 -9.60 -40.92 -31.28
N GLY A 221 -10.68 -40.37 -30.77
CA GLY A 221 -11.87 -40.93 -30.15
C GLY A 221 -12.46 -39.76 -29.36
N ARG A 222 -13.73 -39.46 -29.63
CA ARG A 222 -14.55 -38.45 -28.94
C ARG A 222 -14.39 -38.53 -27.42
N LEU A 223 -14.19 -37.38 -26.77
CA LEU A 223 -14.76 -37.15 -25.43
C LEU A 223 -15.59 -35.87 -25.44
N ARG A 224 -16.90 -36.15 -25.25
CA ARG A 224 -18.01 -35.30 -24.81
C ARG A 224 -17.59 -34.34 -23.70
N GLU A 225 -17.96 -33.07 -23.80
CA GLU A 225 -19.21 -32.49 -23.25
C GLU A 225 -19.35 -32.75 -21.74
N ASP A 226 -19.04 -31.73 -20.94
CA ASP A 226 -19.82 -31.42 -19.75
C ASP A 226 -20.09 -29.91 -19.70
N SER A 227 -21.38 -29.63 -19.77
CA SER A 227 -22.04 -28.34 -19.85
C SER A 227 -22.07 -27.66 -18.49
N ILE A 228 -21.56 -26.43 -18.39
CA ILE A 228 -21.85 -25.56 -17.24
C ILE A 228 -22.92 -24.56 -17.69
N THR A 229 -24.11 -24.76 -17.13
CA THR A 229 -25.28 -23.90 -17.21
C THR A 229 -25.02 -22.61 -16.43
N THR A 230 -24.90 -21.48 -17.14
CA THR A 230 -25.05 -20.15 -16.53
C THR A 230 -26.50 -19.73 -16.70
N ASN A 231 -27.22 -19.72 -15.58
CA ASN A 231 -28.58 -19.19 -15.49
C ASN A 231 -28.57 -17.68 -15.76
N ASP A 232 -29.32 -17.36 -16.79
CA ASP A 232 -29.93 -16.09 -17.12
C ASP A 232 -30.89 -15.66 -16.00
N SER A 233 -30.76 -14.42 -15.53
CA SER A 233 -31.80 -13.70 -14.79
C SER A 233 -31.62 -12.23 -15.06
N SER A 234 -32.25 -11.81 -16.15
CA SER A 234 -32.72 -10.47 -16.42
C SER A 234 -33.52 -9.91 -15.24
N ASP A 235 -33.21 -8.69 -14.82
CA ASP A 235 -34.19 -7.81 -14.21
C ASP A 235 -33.99 -6.41 -14.78
N GLU A 236 -34.90 -6.07 -15.68
CA GLU A 236 -35.04 -4.75 -16.28
C GLU A 236 -35.62 -3.79 -15.24
N THR A 237 -35.00 -2.63 -15.06
CA THR A 237 -35.75 -1.48 -14.54
C THR A 237 -35.40 -0.26 -15.35
N GLN A 238 -36.30 0.02 -16.30
CA GLN A 238 -36.40 1.27 -17.03
C GLN A 238 -36.71 2.42 -16.06
N SER A 239 -35.98 3.53 -16.17
CA SER A 239 -36.51 4.85 -15.81
C SER A 239 -35.81 5.95 -16.61
N ASN A 240 -36.52 6.35 -17.67
CA ASN A 240 -36.74 7.67 -18.24
C ASN A 240 -35.67 8.77 -18.14
N GLU A 241 -35.23 9.16 -19.35
CA GLU A 241 -35.14 10.53 -19.89
C GLU A 241 -35.35 11.72 -18.94
N THR A 242 -34.40 12.65 -18.94
CA THR A 242 -34.65 14.04 -19.36
C THR A 242 -33.34 14.67 -19.85
N LEU A 243 -33.30 14.97 -21.14
CA LEU A 243 -32.34 15.84 -21.80
C LEU A 243 -32.49 17.28 -21.32
N VAL A 244 -31.40 17.88 -20.83
CA VAL A 244 -31.15 19.32 -20.99
C VAL A 244 -29.74 19.43 -21.54
N GLY A 245 -29.66 19.70 -22.84
CA GLY A 245 -28.40 20.02 -23.50
C GLY A 245 -27.99 21.44 -23.11
N ASP A 246 -26.77 21.58 -22.63
CA ASP A 246 -26.07 22.85 -22.63
C ASP A 246 -24.81 22.69 -23.47
N SER A 247 -24.80 23.47 -24.55
CA SER A 247 -23.73 23.62 -25.52
C SER A 247 -22.56 24.32 -24.86
N MET A 248 -21.44 23.60 -24.66
CA MET A 248 -20.18 24.19 -24.22
C MET A 248 -19.27 24.40 -25.43
N ASP A 249 -19.00 25.67 -25.73
CA ASP A 249 -18.16 26.16 -26.82
C ASP A 249 -16.71 25.65 -26.72
N PRO A 250 -16.07 25.22 -27.82
CA PRO A 250 -14.72 24.63 -27.81
C PRO A 250 -13.56 25.63 -28.03
N ASP A 251 -13.75 26.94 -27.81
CA ASP A 251 -12.76 27.98 -28.19
C ASP A 251 -12.12 28.76 -27.03
N ASP A 252 -12.27 28.32 -25.78
CA ASP A 252 -11.64 29.02 -24.65
C ASP A 252 -10.51 28.22 -23.99
N MET A 253 -9.35 28.88 -23.87
CA MET A 253 -8.22 28.57 -22.99
C MET A 253 -7.01 27.83 -23.60
N MET A 254 -6.55 28.29 -24.76
CA MET A 254 -5.11 28.35 -25.05
C MET A 254 -4.47 29.42 -24.14
N GLY A 255 -3.84 29.01 -23.04
CA GLY A 255 -3.25 29.97 -22.10
C GLY A 255 -2.37 29.39 -21.00
N LEU A 256 -1.64 28.30 -21.26
CA LEU A 256 -0.59 27.84 -20.33
C LEU A 256 0.72 28.54 -20.66
N SER A 257 0.95 29.67 -20.00
CA SER A 257 2.27 30.30 -19.94
C SER A 257 3.25 29.39 -19.16
N PRO A 258 4.50 29.21 -19.62
CA PRO A 258 5.51 28.47 -18.87
C PRO A 258 5.86 29.18 -17.55
N PRO A 259 6.23 28.44 -16.48
CA PRO A 259 6.72 29.04 -15.25
C PRO A 259 8.08 29.71 -15.48
N MET A 260 8.20 30.98 -15.07
CA MET A 260 9.45 31.72 -15.09
C MET A 260 10.50 31.04 -14.19
N LEU A 261 11.69 30.84 -14.75
CA LEU A 261 12.91 30.54 -14.02
C LEU A 261 13.20 31.67 -13.01
N ILE A 262 13.13 31.37 -11.73
CA ILE A 262 13.63 32.24 -10.67
C ILE A 262 15.14 32.02 -10.62
N GLU A 263 15.91 32.93 -11.24
CA GLU A 263 17.33 33.07 -10.97
C GLU A 263 17.52 33.45 -9.50
N LYS A 264 18.06 32.53 -8.71
CA LYS A 264 18.52 32.84 -7.35
C LYS A 264 19.81 33.65 -7.47
N GLN A 265 19.69 34.94 -7.18
CA GLN A 265 20.79 35.83 -6.91
C GLN A 265 21.61 35.26 -5.73
N VAL A 266 22.87 34.92 -6.00
CA VAL A 266 23.83 34.43 -5.01
C VAL A 266 24.45 35.64 -4.34
N ASP A 267 23.98 35.98 -3.14
CA ASP A 267 24.62 37.02 -2.32
C ASP A 267 25.94 36.50 -1.75
N SER A 268 26.98 37.27 -2.04
CA SER A 268 28.38 37.06 -1.66
C SER A 268 28.56 37.21 -0.15
N ILE A 269 29.15 36.22 0.51
CA ILE A 269 29.56 36.28 1.91
C ILE A 269 30.96 36.93 1.99
N PRO A 270 31.19 37.98 2.79
CA PRO A 270 32.53 38.54 2.95
C PRO A 270 33.43 37.62 3.80
N ASN A 271 34.65 37.40 3.29
CA ASN A 271 35.75 36.72 3.97
C ASN A 271 36.10 37.43 5.29
N ILE A 272 36.10 36.66 6.38
CA ILE A 272 36.72 37.06 7.64
C ILE A 272 38.15 36.54 7.62
N THR A 273 39.11 37.45 7.57
CA THR A 273 40.55 37.15 7.73
C THR A 273 40.87 37.05 9.22
N VAL A 274 41.58 35.98 9.60
CA VAL A 274 42.17 35.78 10.94
C VAL A 274 43.56 36.41 10.96
#